data_AF-A0A1G0VAI4-F1
#
_entry.id   AF-A0A1G0VAI4-F1
#
_cell.length_a   1.000
_cell.length_b   1.000
_cell.length_c   1.000
_cell.angle_alpha   90.00
_cell.angle_beta   90.00
_cell.angle_gamma   90.00
#
_symmetry.space_group_name_H-M   'P 1'
#
loop_
_entity.id
_entity.type
_entity.pdbx_description
1 polymer ?
#
loop_
_entity_poly.entity_id
_entity_poly.type
_entity_poly.pdbx_seq_one_letter_code
_entity_poly.pdbx_strand_id
1 'polypeptide(L)'
;MKKITTFEEHLDKQYGKKGSERRDKFEADSISFRLGEMLRKERTKAKLTQEQLAEKTGTKKSYISRIEAGKSDIQISTFYRIIELGLRKRLTISIT
;
A
#
# COMPACT_ATOMS: atom_id res chain seq x y z
N MET A 1 23.84 0.46 -28.36
CA MET A 1 23.64 0.76 -26.92
C MET A 1 22.15 0.67 -26.62
N LYS A 2 21.72 -0.18 -25.68
CA LYS A 2 20.30 -0.21 -25.26
C LYS A 2 19.99 1.12 -24.57
N LYS A 3 19.02 1.89 -25.07
CA LYS A 3 18.53 3.10 -24.39
C LYS A 3 17.93 2.69 -23.04
N ILE A 4 18.68 2.91 -21.97
CA ILE A 4 18.18 2.78 -20.60
C ILE A 4 17.26 3.98 -20.41
N THR A 5 15.98 3.72 -20.21
CA THR A 5 14.99 4.76 -19.89
C THR A 5 14.78 4.77 -18.39
N THR A 6 14.64 5.96 -17.81
CA THR A 6 14.35 6.09 -16.39
C THR A 6 12.92 5.64 -16.11
N PHE A 7 12.62 5.29 -14.85
CA PHE A 7 11.26 4.90 -14.47
C PHE A 7 10.26 6.03 -14.76
N GLU A 8 10.63 7.29 -14.51
CA GLU A 8 9.79 8.45 -14.84
C GLU A 8 9.58 8.60 -16.34
N GLU A 9 10.61 8.46 -17.16
CA GLU A 9 10.46 8.48 -18.63
C GLU A 9 9.55 7.37 -19.13
N HIS A 10 9.62 6.19 -18.51
CA HIS A 10 8.73 5.08 -18.82
C HIS A 10 7.27 5.41 -18.46
N LEU A 11 7.04 5.94 -17.25
CA LEU A 11 5.70 6.31 -16.81
C LEU A 11 5.13 7.47 -17.64
N ASP A 12 5.93 8.48 -17.98
CA ASP A 12 5.52 9.58 -18.85
C ASP A 12 5.10 9.07 -20.23
N LYS A 13 5.84 8.09 -20.78
CA LYS A 13 5.50 7.48 -22.05
C LYS A 13 4.23 6.63 -22.00
N GLN A 14 3.98 5.93 -20.90
CA GLN A 14 2.85 5.00 -20.77
C GLN A 14 1.55 5.69 -20.30
N TYR A 15 1.66 6.65 -19.39
CA TYR A 15 0.53 7.23 -18.67
C TYR A 15 0.43 8.74 -18.82
N GLY A 16 1.41 9.38 -19.48
CA GLY A 16 1.49 10.84 -19.59
C GLY A 16 2.27 11.46 -18.43
N LYS A 17 2.55 12.75 -18.59
CA LYS A 17 3.24 13.55 -17.57
C LYS A 17 2.38 13.67 -16.31
N LYS A 18 3.04 13.90 -15.17
CA LYS A 18 2.38 14.21 -13.90
C LYS A 18 1.42 15.39 -14.05
N GLY A 19 0.22 15.29 -13.48
CA GLY A 19 -0.86 16.28 -13.61
C GLY A 19 -1.71 16.13 -14.89
N SER A 20 -1.48 15.10 -15.70
CA SER A 20 -2.43 14.71 -16.74
C SER A 20 -3.48 13.76 -16.16
N GLU A 21 -4.72 13.84 -16.64
CA GLU A 21 -5.84 13.02 -16.16
C GLU A 21 -5.51 11.51 -16.16
N ARG A 22 -4.82 11.03 -17.21
CA ARG A 22 -4.40 9.62 -17.32
C ARG A 22 -3.37 9.24 -16.26
N ARG A 23 -2.40 10.11 -15.98
CA ARG A 23 -1.37 9.89 -14.95
C ARG A 23 -1.99 9.97 -13.55
N ASP A 24 -2.86 10.94 -13.31
CA ASP A 24 -3.53 11.13 -12.02
C ASP A 24 -4.44 9.94 -11.69
N LYS A 25 -5.18 9.43 -12.68
CA LYS A 25 -5.96 8.19 -12.54
C LYS A 25 -5.07 6.99 -12.21
N PHE A 26 -3.97 6.80 -12.93
CA PHE A 26 -3.02 5.73 -12.63
C PHE A 26 -2.45 5.84 -11.20
N GLU A 27 -2.10 7.06 -10.77
CA GLU A 27 -1.59 7.30 -9.42
C GLU A 27 -2.65 7.06 -8.34
N ALA A 28 -3.92 7.40 -8.62
CA ALA A 28 -5.05 7.10 -7.75
C ALA A 28 -5.29 5.58 -7.66
N ASP A 29 -5.33 4.88 -8.79
CA ASP A 29 -5.52 3.42 -8.85
C ASP A 29 -4.37 2.68 -8.15
N SER A 30 -3.17 3.27 -8.11
CA SER A 30 -2.00 2.69 -7.41
C SER A 30 -2.03 2.84 -5.89
N ILE A 31 -2.96 3.61 -5.31
CA ILE A 31 -3.01 3.87 -3.85
C ILE A 31 -3.09 2.56 -3.06
N SER A 32 -4.02 1.67 -3.42
CA SER A 32 -4.22 0.39 -2.70
C SER A 32 -2.98 -0.49 -2.74
N PHE A 33 -2.26 -0.50 -3.87
CA PHE A 33 -0.99 -1.21 -3.98
C PHE A 33 0.08 -0.62 -3.05
N ARG A 34 0.24 0.71 -3.05
CA ARG A 34 1.22 1.38 -2.17
C ARG A 34 0.94 1.12 -0.70
N LEU A 35 -0.33 1.19 -0.28
CA LEU A 35 -0.75 0.89 1.09
C LEU A 35 -0.45 -0.57 1.47
N GLY A 36 -0.74 -1.51 0.56
CA GLY A 36 -0.45 -2.93 0.75
C GLY A 36 1.04 -3.21 0.95
N GLU A 37 1.89 -2.63 0.11
CA GLU A 37 3.35 -2.77 0.21
C GLU A 37 3.91 -2.11 1.48
N MET A 38 3.39 -0.93 1.87
CA MET A 38 3.74 -0.30 3.14
C MET A 38 3.40 -1.19 4.33
N LEU A 39 2.20 -1.77 4.35
CA LEU A 39 1.77 -2.68 5.41
C LEU A 39 2.68 -3.91 5.48
N ARG A 40 2.95 -4.54 4.32
CA ARG A 40 3.82 -5.71 4.22
C ARG A 40 5.23 -5.44 4.75
N LYS A 41 5.79 -4.28 4.40
CA LYS A 41 7.11 -3.84 4.84
C LYS A 41 7.16 -3.67 6.36
N GLU A 42 6.20 -2.97 6.94
CA GLU A 42 6.17 -2.73 8.38
C GLU A 42 5.85 -4.00 9.18
N ARG A 43 4.97 -4.89 8.67
CA ARG A 43 4.76 -6.22 9.25
C ARG A 43 6.04 -7.05 9.28
N THR A 44 6.77 -7.07 8.18
CA THR A 44 8.01 -7.85 8.06
C THR A 44 9.10 -7.30 8.99
N LYS A 45 9.21 -5.97 9.12
CA LYS A 45 10.09 -5.33 10.12
C LYS A 45 9.73 -5.72 11.55
N ALA A 46 8.43 -5.86 11.85
CA ALA A 46 7.94 -6.35 13.13
C ALA A 46 8.12 -7.87 13.32
N LYS A 47 8.69 -8.58 12.33
CA LYS A 47 8.90 -10.04 12.33
C LYS A 47 7.61 -10.85 12.53
N LEU A 48 6.48 -10.33 12.04
CA LEU A 48 5.19 -11.00 12.14
C LEU A 48 4.83 -11.71 10.84
N THR A 49 4.21 -12.88 10.93
CA THR A 49 3.51 -13.50 9.80
C THR A 49 2.17 -12.81 9.54
N GLN A 50 1.57 -13.04 8.36
CA GLN A 50 0.23 -12.54 8.06
C GLN A 50 -0.82 -13.09 9.05
N GLU A 51 -0.66 -14.34 9.49
CA GLU A 51 -1.54 -14.98 10.48
C GLU A 51 -1.44 -14.29 11.84
N GLN A 52 -0.22 -14.05 12.32
CA GLN A 52 0.02 -13.40 13.61
C GLN A 52 -0.51 -11.96 13.63
N LEU A 53 -0.36 -11.22 12.53
CA LEU A 53 -0.95 -9.89 12.43
C LEU A 53 -2.48 -9.95 12.42
N ALA A 54 -3.04 -10.95 11.74
CA ALA A 54 -4.48 -11.14 11.69
C ALA A 54 -5.07 -11.44 13.08
N GLU A 55 -4.46 -12.35 13.83
CA GLU A 55 -4.84 -12.66 15.22
C GLU A 55 -4.77 -11.43 16.12
N LYS A 56 -3.67 -10.67 16.08
CA LYS A 56 -3.50 -9.45 16.89
C LYS A 56 -4.55 -8.38 16.63
N THR A 57 -5.16 -8.39 15.45
CA THR A 57 -6.06 -7.34 14.98
C THR A 57 -7.52 -7.79 14.90
N GLY A 58 -7.80 -9.06 15.24
CA GLY A 58 -9.12 -9.66 15.11
C GLY A 58 -9.60 -9.72 13.66
N THR A 59 -8.69 -9.96 12.71
CA THR A 59 -8.99 -10.08 11.27
C THR A 59 -8.66 -11.47 10.75
N LYS A 60 -8.99 -11.74 9.48
CA LYS A 60 -8.64 -13.01 8.81
C LYS A 60 -7.30 -12.87 8.10
N LYS A 61 -6.44 -13.90 8.12
CA LYS A 61 -5.20 -13.93 7.34
C LYS A 61 -5.41 -13.66 5.85
N SER A 62 -6.48 -14.20 5.27
CA SER A 62 -6.86 -13.93 3.87
C SER A 62 -7.18 -12.47 3.61
N TYR A 63 -7.68 -11.74 4.61
CA TYR A 63 -7.92 -10.31 4.51
C TYR A 63 -6.60 -9.53 4.51
N ILE A 64 -5.69 -9.80 5.45
CA ILE A 64 -4.34 -9.21 5.47
C ILE A 64 -3.61 -9.47 4.15
N SER A 65 -3.68 -10.70 3.64
CA SER A 65 -3.06 -11.08 2.36
C SER A 65 -3.61 -10.28 1.17
N ARG A 66 -4.94 -10.09 1.08
CA ARG A 66 -5.54 -9.27 0.02
C ARG A 66 -5.17 -7.80 0.12
N ILE A 67 -5.09 -7.25 1.34
CA ILE A 67 -4.64 -5.86 1.56
C ILE A 67 -3.19 -5.71 1.09
N GLU A 68 -2.30 -6.60 1.53
CA GLU A 68 -0.88 -6.56 1.13
C GLU A 68 -0.68 -6.71 -0.38
N ALA A 69 -1.58 -7.44 -1.07
CA ALA A 69 -1.56 -7.57 -2.52
C ALA A 69 -2.23 -6.40 -3.27
N GLY A 70 -2.78 -5.40 -2.57
CA GLY A 70 -3.55 -4.30 -3.18
C GLY A 70 -4.88 -4.73 -3.80
N LYS A 71 -5.39 -5.92 -3.45
CA LYS A 71 -6.60 -6.54 -4.01
C LYS A 71 -7.84 -6.38 -3.13
N SER A 72 -7.80 -5.45 -2.18
CA SER A 72 -8.93 -5.14 -1.31
C SER A 72 -8.89 -3.69 -0.90
N ASP A 73 -10.05 -3.06 -0.93
CA ASP A 73 -10.27 -1.84 -0.20
C ASP A 73 -10.23 -2.11 1.30
N ILE A 74 -9.77 -1.12 2.05
CA ILE A 74 -9.64 -1.18 3.49
C ILE A 74 -10.27 0.06 4.11
N GLN A 75 -11.15 -0.16 5.09
CA GLN A 75 -11.69 0.94 5.87
C GLN A 75 -10.59 1.56 6.74
N ILE A 76 -10.56 2.89 6.85
CA ILE A 76 -9.57 3.63 7.63
C ILE A 76 -9.53 3.14 9.09
N SER A 77 -10.69 2.86 9.70
CA SER A 77 -10.78 2.33 11.06
C SER A 77 -10.08 0.98 11.22
N THR A 78 -10.18 0.11 10.20
CA THR A 78 -9.50 -1.19 10.18
C THR A 78 -8.01 -1.02 9.94
N PHE A 79 -7.61 -0.11 9.04
CA PHE A 79 -6.19 0.19 8.82
C PHE A 79 -5.55 0.74 10.10
N TYR A 80 -6.20 1.69 10.76
CA TYR A 80 -5.80 2.19 12.08
C TYR A 80 -5.58 1.05 13.08
N ARG A 81 -6.54 0.12 13.20
CA ARG A 81 -6.41 -1.04 14.09
C ARG A 81 -5.19 -1.90 13.76
N ILE A 82 -4.94 -2.15 12.48
CA ILE A 82 -3.80 -2.94 12.02
C ILE A 82 -2.47 -2.26 12.37
N ILE A 83 -2.37 -0.96 12.13
CA ILE A 83 -1.14 -0.19 12.38
C ILE A 83 -0.89 -0.01 13.89
N GLU A 84 -1.88 0.44 14.65
CA GLU A 84 -1.71 0.85 16.05
C GLU A 84 -1.76 -0.33 17.01
N LEU A 85 -2.72 -1.26 16.84
CA LEU A 85 -2.83 -2.43 17.72
C LEU A 85 -1.95 -3.58 17.23
N GLY A 86 -1.98 -3.85 15.93
CA GLY A 86 -1.26 -4.96 15.32
C GLY A 86 0.25 -4.74 15.27
N LEU A 87 0.68 -3.57 14.77
CA LEU A 87 2.10 -3.24 14.60
C LEU A 87 2.67 -2.35 15.70
N ARG A 88 1.85 -1.84 16.63
CA ARG A 88 2.29 -0.91 17.69
C ARG A 88 3.00 0.33 17.12
N LYS A 89 2.47 0.87 16.03
CA LYS A 89 2.97 2.07 15.34
C LYS A 89 1.90 3.14 15.28
N ARG A 90 2.33 4.40 15.14
CA ARG A 90 1.43 5.54 14.99
C ARG A 90 0.97 5.70 13.53
N LEU A 91 -0.33 5.79 13.29
CA LEU A 91 -0.90 6.21 12.02
C LEU A 91 -1.12 7.73 12.02
N THR A 92 -0.41 8.44 11.15
CA THR A 92 -0.63 9.88 10.91
C THR A 92 -1.22 10.08 9.52
N ILE A 93 -2.32 10.84 9.44
CA ILE A 93 -2.96 11.24 8.18
C ILE A 93 -2.94 12.76 8.15
N SER A 94 -2.45 13.34 7.06
CA SER A 94 -2.41 14.79 6.84
C SER A 94 -3.02 15.13 5.49
N ILE A 95 -3.75 16.24 5.43
CA ILE A 95 -4.29 16.84 4.20
C ILE A 95 -3.56 18.16 4.02
N THR A 96 -2.91 18.34 2.88
CA THR A 96 -2.09 19.51 2.52
C THR A 96 -2.38 19.90 1.10
#